data_AF-A0A953VX31-F1
#
_entry.id   AF-A0A953VX31-F1
#
_cell.length_a   1.000
_cell.length_b   1.000
_cell.length_c   1.000
_cell.angle_alpha   90.00
_cell.angle_beta   90.00
_cell.angle_gamma   90.00
#
_symmetry.space_group_name_H-M   'P 1'
#
loop_
_entity.id
_entity.type
_entity.pdbx_description
1 polymer ?
#
loop_
_entity_poly.entity_id
_entity_poly.type
_entity_poly.pdbx_seq_one_letter_code
_entity_poly.pdbx_strand_id
1 'polypeptide(L)'
;MLKQTVLAAALALTPAAQAAAQLYSEAELAHTRASATPDIRAVFVEDIQGNLPRADRPRAAAITLAFPDRGPSPLSFYADPATDTIYMPLESIRFFDDVATLFAWVESKGCDPTSVQAYLWAKLRDGQPLPAPLKAFHIDRDIALADPFTDDVSLKIVSSGLQFILAHELGHLMLGHRGGMSGADSQAQEIAADSFALDHFARLGGLPMGVFWYYMAAWWQDPVGRDARDASTHPVSPERISLLAERITDNPMAFSHGELDPEREAGLAAGIGAMVANLAMLIDDDGMLSLMPIVLERDWPASRLATACPTE
;
A
#
# COMPACT_ATOMS: atom_id res chain seq x y z
N MET A 1 58.88 47.66 2.01
CA MET A 1 57.40 47.54 1.94
C MET A 1 57.08 46.16 1.35
N LEU A 2 56.84 45.16 2.22
CA LEU A 2 56.57 43.78 1.84
C LEU A 2 55.12 43.63 1.35
N LYS A 3 54.92 43.04 0.17
CA LYS A 3 53.60 42.63 -0.35
C LYS A 3 53.28 41.23 0.21
N GLN A 4 52.22 41.14 1.02
CA GLN A 4 51.69 39.86 1.50
C GLN A 4 50.73 39.28 0.44
N THR A 5 51.05 38.09 -0.03
CA THR A 5 50.21 37.28 -0.93
C THR A 5 49.33 36.39 -0.05
N VAL A 6 48.01 36.61 -0.08
CA VAL A 6 47.04 35.75 0.62
C VAL A 6 46.64 34.61 -0.31
N LEU A 7 46.97 33.39 0.08
CA LEU A 7 46.58 32.15 -0.61
C LEU A 7 45.17 31.75 -0.13
N ALA A 8 44.16 31.85 -1.00
CA ALA A 8 42.82 31.38 -0.71
C ALA A 8 42.74 29.87 -0.96
N ALA A 9 42.66 29.07 0.10
CA ALA A 9 42.36 27.64 0.03
C ALA A 9 40.84 27.46 -0.16
N ALA A 10 40.43 27.10 -1.37
CA ALA A 10 39.06 26.68 -1.65
C ALA A 10 38.86 25.25 -1.11
N LEU A 11 38.22 25.11 0.06
CA LEU A 11 37.66 23.83 0.48
C LEU A 11 36.47 23.50 -0.42
N ALA A 12 36.64 22.50 -1.28
CA ALA A 12 35.53 21.87 -1.98
C ALA A 12 34.73 21.04 -0.95
N LEU A 13 33.63 21.60 -0.45
CA LEU A 13 32.59 20.86 0.24
C LEU A 13 31.79 20.11 -0.82
N THR A 14 32.11 18.84 -1.09
CA THR A 14 31.19 17.96 -1.80
C THR A 14 30.06 17.60 -0.85
N PRO A 15 28.80 17.93 -1.13
CA PRO A 15 27.68 17.40 -0.37
C PRO A 15 27.68 15.89 -0.60
N ALA A 16 27.98 15.12 0.45
CA ALA A 16 27.67 13.70 0.46
C ALA A 16 26.14 13.62 0.41
N ALA A 17 25.59 13.43 -0.80
CA ALA A 17 24.24 12.94 -0.93
C ALA A 17 24.22 11.62 -0.16
N GLN A 18 23.61 11.63 1.03
CA GLN A 18 23.30 10.40 1.75
C GLN A 18 22.46 9.59 0.78
N ALA A 19 23.07 8.55 0.20
CA ALA A 19 22.33 7.55 -0.54
C ALA A 19 21.25 7.07 0.43
N ALA A 20 19.99 7.40 0.15
CA ALA A 20 18.87 6.94 0.94
C ALA A 20 19.06 5.43 1.11
N ALA A 21 19.13 4.97 2.36
CA ALA A 21 19.41 3.58 2.64
C ALA A 21 18.36 2.74 1.90
N GLN A 22 18.83 1.92 0.96
CA GLN A 22 17.97 1.06 0.15
C GLN A 22 17.26 0.07 1.09
N LEU A 23 15.93 -0.06 0.96
CA LEU A 23 15.15 -0.97 1.82
C LEU A 23 15.48 -2.44 1.57
N TYR A 24 15.68 -2.76 0.28
CA TYR A 24 15.99 -4.11 -0.21
C TYR A 24 17.24 -4.08 -1.08
N SER A 25 18.01 -5.17 -0.99
CA SER A 25 19.14 -5.47 -1.85
C SER A 25 18.69 -5.82 -3.27
N GLU A 26 19.61 -5.73 -4.24
CA GLU A 26 19.35 -6.13 -5.62
C GLU A 26 18.93 -7.60 -5.74
N ALA A 27 19.48 -8.49 -4.89
CA ALA A 27 19.11 -9.90 -4.86
C ALA A 27 17.66 -10.12 -4.40
N GLU A 28 17.21 -9.38 -3.37
CA GLU A 28 15.82 -9.42 -2.90
C GLU A 28 14.85 -8.89 -3.98
N LEU A 29 15.22 -7.83 -4.69
CA LEU A 29 14.40 -7.30 -5.80
C LEU A 29 14.39 -8.25 -7.00
N ALA A 30 15.52 -8.87 -7.34
CA ALA A 30 15.57 -9.89 -8.40
C ALA A 30 14.71 -11.11 -8.06
N HIS A 31 14.72 -11.56 -6.80
CA HIS A 31 13.83 -12.62 -6.34
C HIS A 31 12.35 -12.22 -6.42
N THR A 32 12.01 -11.01 -5.99
CA THR A 32 10.66 -10.43 -6.11
C THR A 32 10.22 -10.35 -7.58
N ARG A 33 11.13 -9.96 -8.48
CA ARG A 33 10.87 -9.93 -9.93
C ARG A 33 10.47 -11.30 -10.44
N ALA A 34 11.25 -12.32 -10.07
CA ALA A 34 11.08 -13.68 -10.57
C ALA A 34 9.79 -14.34 -10.04
N SER A 35 9.42 -14.07 -8.78
CA SER A 35 8.25 -14.65 -8.14
C SER A 35 6.96 -13.89 -8.45
N ALA A 36 6.90 -12.57 -8.22
CA ALA A 36 5.65 -11.82 -8.26
C ALA A 36 5.23 -11.36 -9.66
N THR A 37 6.18 -11.03 -10.55
CA THR A 37 5.80 -10.37 -11.83
C THR A 37 5.03 -11.27 -12.80
N PRO A 38 5.30 -12.58 -12.93
CA PRO A 38 4.47 -13.46 -13.75
C PRO A 38 3.02 -13.52 -13.24
N ASP A 39 2.83 -13.67 -11.94
CA ASP A 39 1.51 -13.80 -11.31
C ASP A 39 0.72 -12.49 -11.43
N ILE A 40 1.34 -11.34 -11.16
CA ILE A 40 0.72 -10.02 -11.34
C ILE A 40 0.29 -9.81 -12.81
N ARG A 41 1.13 -10.22 -13.77
CA ARG A 41 0.78 -10.14 -15.21
C ARG A 41 -0.40 -11.06 -15.55
N ALA A 42 -0.42 -12.28 -15.01
CA ALA A 42 -1.53 -13.21 -15.21
C ALA A 42 -2.83 -12.64 -14.65
N VAL A 43 -2.83 -12.19 -13.39
CA VAL A 43 -3.99 -11.53 -12.75
C VAL A 43 -4.45 -10.32 -13.56
N PHE A 44 -3.54 -9.50 -14.06
CA PHE A 44 -3.91 -8.32 -14.86
C PHE A 44 -4.61 -8.70 -16.18
N VAL A 45 -4.08 -9.68 -16.91
CA VAL A 45 -4.62 -10.07 -18.22
C VAL A 45 -5.86 -10.95 -18.08
N GLU A 46 -5.78 -11.99 -17.27
CA GLU A 46 -6.79 -13.05 -17.18
C GLU A 46 -7.96 -12.63 -16.30
N ASP A 47 -7.67 -12.06 -15.13
CA ASP A 47 -8.72 -11.69 -14.20
C ASP A 47 -9.22 -10.28 -14.45
N ILE A 48 -8.35 -9.27 -14.43
CA ILE A 48 -8.78 -7.88 -14.50
C ILE A 48 -9.30 -7.55 -15.89
N GLN A 49 -8.45 -7.61 -16.92
CA GLN A 49 -8.85 -7.32 -18.30
C GLN A 49 -9.88 -8.34 -18.82
N GLY A 50 -9.69 -9.62 -18.51
CA GLY A 50 -10.55 -10.71 -18.96
C GLY A 50 -11.99 -10.64 -18.42
N ASN A 51 -12.21 -10.02 -17.25
CA ASN A 51 -13.55 -9.84 -16.67
C ASN A 51 -14.17 -8.46 -16.93
N LEU A 52 -13.50 -7.54 -17.64
CA LEU A 52 -14.13 -6.28 -18.07
C LEU A 52 -15.33 -6.53 -19.01
N PRO A 53 -16.28 -5.57 -19.09
CA PRO A 53 -17.29 -5.57 -20.15
C PRO A 53 -16.65 -5.71 -21.52
N ARG A 54 -17.27 -6.49 -22.42
CA ARG A 54 -16.67 -6.83 -23.73
C ARG A 54 -16.25 -5.62 -24.56
N ALA A 55 -16.98 -4.50 -24.42
CA ALA A 55 -16.68 -3.26 -25.11
C ALA A 55 -15.38 -2.59 -24.64
N ASP A 56 -14.98 -2.81 -23.38
CA ASP A 56 -13.83 -2.14 -22.77
C ASP A 56 -12.53 -2.91 -22.95
N ARG A 57 -12.61 -4.23 -23.17
CA ARG A 57 -11.43 -5.12 -23.29
C ARG A 57 -10.42 -4.68 -24.35
N PRO A 58 -10.79 -4.23 -25.56
CA PRO A 58 -9.79 -3.81 -26.55
C PRO A 58 -8.95 -2.62 -26.10
N ARG A 59 -9.56 -1.66 -25.38
CA ARG A 59 -8.83 -0.52 -24.81
C ARG A 59 -7.93 -0.97 -23.67
N ALA A 60 -8.46 -1.79 -22.76
CA ALA A 60 -7.69 -2.29 -21.63
C ALA A 60 -6.49 -3.12 -22.08
N ALA A 61 -6.63 -3.95 -23.12
CA ALA A 61 -5.55 -4.78 -23.68
C ALA A 61 -4.38 -3.98 -24.27
N ALA A 62 -4.55 -2.69 -24.54
CA ALA A 62 -3.46 -1.81 -25.00
C ALA A 62 -2.60 -1.28 -23.84
N ILE A 63 -3.11 -1.35 -22.60
CA ILE A 63 -2.41 -0.88 -21.40
C ILE A 63 -1.35 -1.88 -20.99
N THR A 64 -0.16 -1.38 -20.63
CA THR A 64 0.99 -2.22 -20.30
C THR A 64 1.40 -2.13 -18.83
N LEU A 65 2.10 -3.16 -18.36
CA LEU A 65 2.69 -3.20 -17.02
C LEU A 65 4.21 -3.05 -17.08
N ALA A 66 4.73 -2.12 -16.26
CA ALA A 66 6.15 -1.93 -16.00
C ALA A 66 6.49 -2.25 -14.54
N PHE A 67 7.66 -2.89 -14.36
CA PHE A 67 8.16 -3.30 -13.04
C PHE A 67 9.56 -2.72 -12.81
N PRO A 68 9.69 -1.41 -12.59
CA PRO A 68 10.98 -0.83 -12.21
C PRO A 68 11.43 -1.41 -10.87
N ASP A 69 12.73 -1.43 -10.60
CA ASP A 69 13.22 -1.95 -9.32
C ASP A 69 12.72 -1.11 -8.14
N ARG A 70 12.61 0.21 -8.33
CA ARG A 70 12.30 1.19 -7.29
C ARG A 70 11.33 2.25 -7.80
N GLY A 71 10.54 2.80 -6.89
CA GLY A 71 9.66 3.94 -7.10
C GLY A 71 10.07 5.14 -6.24
N PRO A 72 9.32 6.26 -6.30
CA PRO A 72 9.54 7.41 -5.43
C PRO A 72 9.43 7.12 -3.93
N SER A 73 8.64 6.11 -3.55
CA SER A 73 8.39 5.69 -2.17
C SER A 73 8.11 4.18 -2.06
N PRO A 74 8.12 3.62 -0.82
CA PRO A 74 7.81 2.21 -0.60
C PRO A 74 6.38 1.78 -0.97
N LEU A 75 5.44 2.71 -1.21
CA LEU A 75 4.06 2.41 -1.62
C LEU A 75 3.67 3.07 -2.95
N SER A 76 4.65 3.32 -3.83
CA SER A 76 4.45 4.01 -5.11
C SER A 76 3.95 3.09 -6.23
N PHE A 77 2.67 2.74 -6.19
CA PHE A 77 1.96 2.20 -7.35
C PHE A 77 1.29 3.36 -8.09
N TYR A 78 1.38 3.40 -9.42
CA TYR A 78 0.83 4.52 -10.19
C TYR A 78 0.65 4.17 -11.67
N ALA A 79 -0.25 4.90 -12.34
CA ALA A 79 -0.41 4.89 -13.79
C ALA A 79 0.16 6.15 -14.44
N ASP A 80 0.69 6.00 -15.66
CA ASP A 80 1.06 7.10 -16.55
C ASP A 80 0.12 7.16 -17.76
N PRO A 81 -0.82 8.12 -17.79
CA PRO A 81 -1.74 8.31 -18.91
C PRO A 81 -1.06 8.70 -20.22
N ALA A 82 0.18 9.21 -20.20
CA ALA A 82 0.89 9.58 -21.43
C ALA A 82 1.41 8.36 -22.19
N THR A 83 1.65 7.25 -21.48
CA THR A 83 2.24 6.02 -22.04
C THR A 83 1.33 4.80 -21.89
N ASP A 84 0.10 4.99 -21.38
CA ASP A 84 -0.84 3.90 -21.06
C ASP A 84 -0.17 2.75 -20.28
N THR A 85 0.64 3.13 -19.28
CA THR A 85 1.48 2.19 -18.52
C THR A 85 1.18 2.26 -17.04
N ILE A 86 0.96 1.12 -16.41
CA ILE A 86 0.88 0.97 -14.96
C ILE A 86 2.26 0.55 -14.45
N TYR A 87 2.75 1.26 -13.45
CA TYR A 87 4.03 1.01 -12.80
C TYR A 87 3.81 0.31 -11.45
N MET A 88 4.41 -0.86 -11.30
CA MET A 88 4.40 -1.66 -10.09
C MET A 88 5.85 -1.88 -9.62
N PRO A 89 6.47 -0.92 -8.93
CA PRO A 89 7.86 -1.05 -8.51
C PRO A 89 8.07 -2.28 -7.62
N LEU A 90 9.17 -3.01 -7.84
CA LEU A 90 9.48 -4.23 -7.10
C LEU A 90 9.68 -3.96 -5.61
N GLU A 91 10.32 -2.84 -5.26
CA GLU A 91 10.45 -2.40 -3.87
C GLU A 91 9.08 -2.19 -3.21
N SER A 92 8.09 -1.68 -3.94
CA SER A 92 6.74 -1.46 -3.41
C SER A 92 5.96 -2.75 -3.23
N ILE A 93 6.05 -3.66 -4.21
CA ILE A 93 5.50 -5.02 -4.10
C ILE A 93 6.08 -5.71 -2.87
N ARG A 94 7.41 -5.69 -2.72
CA ARG A 94 8.09 -6.35 -1.62
C ARG A 94 7.79 -5.70 -0.26
N PHE A 95 7.70 -4.37 -0.21
CA PHE A 95 7.33 -3.66 1.00
C PHE A 95 5.92 -4.00 1.45
N PHE A 96 4.96 -4.00 0.53
CA PHE A 96 3.59 -4.39 0.88
C PHE A 96 3.50 -5.86 1.32
N ASP A 97 4.24 -6.76 0.66
CA ASP A 97 4.38 -8.16 1.05
C ASP A 97 4.95 -8.36 2.47
N ASP A 98 6.03 -7.66 2.82
CA ASP A 98 6.60 -7.70 4.17
C ASP A 98 5.64 -7.09 5.22
N VAL A 99 4.88 -6.04 4.88
CA VAL A 99 3.85 -5.47 5.76
C VAL A 99 2.73 -6.47 6.00
N ALA A 100 2.20 -7.10 4.94
CA ALA A 100 1.17 -8.12 5.04
C ALA A 100 1.62 -9.32 5.89
N THR A 101 2.85 -9.79 5.66
CA THR A 101 3.49 -10.86 6.44
C THR A 101 3.60 -10.46 7.91
N LEU A 102 4.04 -9.23 8.19
CA LEU A 102 4.18 -8.72 9.56
C LEU A 102 2.84 -8.65 10.29
N PHE A 103 1.78 -8.16 9.64
CA PHE A 103 0.44 -8.14 10.24
C PHE A 103 -0.07 -9.55 10.57
N ALA A 104 0.04 -10.47 9.60
CA ALA A 104 -0.39 -11.84 9.79
C ALA A 104 0.40 -12.55 10.90
N TRP A 105 1.72 -12.29 11.00
CA TRP A 105 2.56 -12.81 12.07
C TRP A 105 2.16 -12.28 13.44
N VAL A 106 2.00 -10.96 13.57
CA VAL A 106 1.59 -10.31 14.82
C VAL A 106 0.25 -10.84 15.31
N GLU A 107 -0.69 -11.05 14.40
CA GLU A 107 -1.99 -11.67 14.70
C GLU A 107 -1.83 -13.13 15.14
N SER A 108 -1.08 -13.95 14.38
CA SER A 108 -0.82 -15.36 14.70
C SER A 108 -0.27 -15.55 16.12
N LYS A 109 0.60 -14.63 16.56
CA LYS A 109 1.24 -14.68 17.89
C LYS A 109 0.46 -13.96 18.98
N GLY A 110 -0.68 -13.35 18.67
CA GLY A 110 -1.46 -12.56 19.64
C GLY A 110 -0.68 -11.35 20.18
N CYS A 111 0.25 -10.83 19.38
CA CYS A 111 1.03 -9.64 19.69
C CYS A 111 0.19 -8.38 19.49
N ASP A 112 0.66 -7.24 20.01
CA ASP A 112 -0.04 -5.96 19.87
C ASP A 112 0.12 -5.39 18.44
N PRO A 113 -0.98 -5.24 17.66
CA PRO A 113 -0.94 -4.73 16.30
C PRO A 113 -0.56 -3.25 16.20
N THR A 114 -0.63 -2.49 17.31
CA THR A 114 -0.21 -1.07 17.31
C THR A 114 1.28 -0.90 17.09
N SER A 115 2.10 -1.92 17.36
CA SER A 115 3.53 -1.93 17.03
C SER A 115 3.78 -1.80 15.52
N VAL A 116 2.93 -2.41 14.69
CA VAL A 116 3.04 -2.29 13.22
C VAL A 116 2.66 -0.88 12.76
N GLN A 117 1.65 -0.25 13.39
CA GLN A 117 1.31 1.15 13.14
C GLN A 117 2.46 2.09 13.50
N ALA A 118 3.14 1.84 14.62
CA ALA A 118 4.30 2.64 15.04
C ALA A 118 5.43 2.56 14.02
N TYR A 119 5.70 1.36 13.46
CA TYR A 119 6.66 1.20 12.38
C TYR A 119 6.24 1.97 11.12
N LEU A 120 5.00 1.81 10.66
CA LEU A 120 4.51 2.47 9.45
C LEU A 120 4.53 3.99 9.58
N TRP A 121 4.10 4.54 10.71
CA TRP A 121 4.22 5.96 11.01
C TRP A 121 5.68 6.42 11.00
N ALA A 122 6.55 5.78 11.78
CA ALA A 122 7.95 6.19 11.88
C ALA A 122 8.67 6.13 10.52
N LYS A 123 8.36 5.11 9.70
CA LYS A 123 8.97 4.91 8.39
C LYS A 123 8.41 5.83 7.31
N LEU A 124 7.08 5.89 7.18
CA LEU A 124 6.40 6.51 6.04
C LEU A 124 6.04 7.98 6.29
N ARG A 125 5.80 8.35 7.57
CA ARG A 125 5.40 9.72 7.94
C ARG A 125 6.56 10.52 8.53
N ASP A 126 7.24 9.98 9.53
CA ASP A 126 8.35 10.65 10.22
C ASP A 126 9.67 10.54 9.43
N GLY A 127 9.74 9.62 8.47
CA GLY A 127 10.90 9.44 7.59
C GLY A 127 12.12 8.86 8.30
N GLN A 128 11.94 8.16 9.42
CA GLN A 128 13.03 7.52 10.13
C GLN A 128 13.73 6.48 9.23
N PRO A 129 15.07 6.35 9.33
CA PRO A 129 15.85 5.42 8.53
C PRO A 129 15.72 3.96 9.04
N LEU A 130 14.49 3.48 9.22
CA LEU A 130 14.21 2.11 9.65
C LEU A 130 14.45 1.13 8.50
N PRO A 131 14.90 -0.11 8.78
CA PRO A 131 15.02 -1.16 7.78
C PRO A 131 13.64 -1.62 7.27
N ALA A 132 13.62 -2.59 6.35
CA ALA A 132 12.40 -3.24 5.87
C ALA A 132 11.55 -3.83 7.03
N PRO A 133 10.22 -4.01 6.86
CA PRO A 133 9.30 -4.30 7.97
C PRO A 133 9.73 -5.50 8.81
N LEU A 134 9.91 -6.68 8.20
CA LEU A 134 10.31 -7.89 8.94
C LEU A 134 11.68 -7.73 9.63
N LYS A 135 12.63 -7.07 8.95
CA LYS A 135 13.96 -6.78 9.51
C LYS A 135 13.90 -5.84 10.72
N ALA A 136 12.98 -4.87 10.73
CA ALA A 136 12.81 -3.96 11.86
C ALA A 136 12.31 -4.66 13.13
N PHE A 137 11.58 -5.77 12.96
CA PHE A 137 11.05 -6.59 14.05
C PHE A 137 11.92 -7.81 14.36
N HIS A 138 13.08 -7.96 13.70
CA HIS A 138 13.94 -9.14 13.80
C HIS A 138 13.19 -10.45 13.49
N ILE A 139 12.21 -10.39 12.59
CA ILE A 139 11.45 -11.55 12.13
C ILE A 139 12.13 -12.10 10.89
N ASP A 140 12.55 -13.36 10.96
CA ASP A 140 13.00 -14.11 9.79
C ASP A 140 11.78 -14.50 8.94
N ARG A 141 11.84 -14.21 7.64
CA ARG A 141 10.71 -14.42 6.74
C ARG A 141 10.38 -15.90 6.56
N ASP A 142 11.39 -16.76 6.45
CA ASP A 142 11.15 -18.18 6.22
C ASP A 142 10.53 -18.83 7.47
N ILE A 143 10.94 -18.38 8.66
CA ILE A 143 10.28 -18.75 9.92
C ILE A 143 8.84 -18.23 9.97
N ALA A 144 8.61 -16.98 9.55
CA ALA A 144 7.27 -16.40 9.55
C ALA A 144 6.32 -17.16 8.63
N LEU A 145 6.75 -17.49 7.41
CA LEU A 145 5.94 -18.22 6.43
C LEU A 145 5.88 -19.73 6.69
N ALA A 146 6.68 -20.26 7.62
CA ALA A 146 6.49 -21.64 8.09
C ALA A 146 5.27 -21.79 9.02
N ASP A 147 4.76 -20.69 9.57
CA ASP A 147 3.51 -20.65 10.34
C ASP A 147 2.30 -20.64 9.38
N PRO A 148 1.45 -21.69 9.38
CA PRO A 148 0.40 -21.83 8.36
C PRO A 148 -0.62 -20.70 8.35
N PHE A 149 -0.90 -20.10 9.51
CA PHE A 149 -1.79 -18.94 9.59
C PHE A 149 -1.15 -17.73 8.93
N THR A 150 0.12 -17.46 9.24
CA THR A 150 0.86 -16.33 8.68
C THR A 150 0.97 -16.44 7.16
N ASP A 151 1.34 -17.62 6.64
CA ASP A 151 1.43 -17.87 5.19
C ASP A 151 0.08 -17.63 4.48
N ASP A 152 -0.99 -18.27 4.96
CA ASP A 152 -2.33 -18.17 4.36
C ASP A 152 -2.88 -16.74 4.39
N VAL A 153 -2.81 -16.08 5.55
CA VAL A 153 -3.37 -14.73 5.72
C VAL A 153 -2.55 -13.69 4.96
N SER A 154 -1.21 -13.76 5.03
CA SER A 154 -0.35 -12.82 4.29
C SER A 154 -0.55 -12.93 2.78
N LEU A 155 -0.65 -14.15 2.24
CA LEU A 155 -0.92 -14.38 0.82
C LEU A 155 -2.27 -13.79 0.40
N LYS A 156 -3.32 -13.95 1.21
CA LYS A 156 -4.65 -13.36 0.95
C LYS A 156 -4.61 -11.84 0.96
N ILE A 157 -3.88 -11.24 1.91
CA ILE A 157 -3.69 -9.78 1.97
C ILE A 157 -2.94 -9.29 0.73
N VAL A 158 -1.81 -9.89 0.38
CA VAL A 158 -0.98 -9.44 -0.75
C VAL A 158 -1.71 -9.62 -2.08
N SER A 159 -2.28 -10.80 -2.33
CA SER A 159 -2.93 -11.11 -3.61
C SER A 159 -4.12 -10.19 -3.88
N SER A 160 -5.07 -10.09 -2.93
CA SER A 160 -6.25 -9.24 -3.09
C SER A 160 -5.89 -7.75 -3.06
N GLY A 161 -4.89 -7.34 -2.29
CA GLY A 161 -4.43 -5.95 -2.24
C GLY A 161 -3.77 -5.50 -3.55
N LEU A 162 -2.82 -6.29 -4.08
CA LEU A 162 -2.19 -5.98 -5.37
C LEU A 162 -3.19 -6.03 -6.52
N GLN A 163 -4.13 -6.96 -6.50
CA GLN A 163 -5.19 -7.01 -7.51
C GLN A 163 -6.10 -5.77 -7.45
N PHE A 164 -6.45 -5.29 -6.26
CA PHE A 164 -7.18 -4.03 -6.10
C PHE A 164 -6.39 -2.85 -6.66
N ILE A 165 -5.11 -2.72 -6.27
CA ILE A 165 -4.22 -1.65 -6.75
C ILE A 165 -4.13 -1.67 -8.28
N LEU A 166 -3.89 -2.83 -8.90
CA LEU A 166 -3.85 -2.95 -10.35
C LEU A 166 -5.16 -2.53 -11.02
N ALA A 167 -6.31 -2.94 -10.46
CA ALA A 167 -7.61 -2.58 -10.99
C ALA A 167 -7.88 -1.08 -10.81
N HIS A 168 -7.43 -0.48 -9.71
CA HIS A 168 -7.50 0.95 -9.44
C HIS A 168 -6.66 1.75 -10.46
N GLU A 169 -5.40 1.38 -10.68
CA GLU A 169 -4.54 2.03 -11.68
C GLU A 169 -5.06 1.87 -13.11
N LEU A 170 -5.63 0.70 -13.43
CA LEU A 170 -6.34 0.50 -14.68
C LEU A 170 -7.54 1.43 -14.79
N GLY A 171 -8.27 1.63 -13.68
CA GLY A 171 -9.38 2.57 -13.58
C GLY A 171 -8.97 3.99 -13.97
N HIS A 172 -7.84 4.49 -13.47
CA HIS A 172 -7.31 5.79 -13.89
C HIS A 172 -7.15 5.91 -15.41
N LEU A 173 -6.51 4.92 -16.03
CA LEU A 173 -6.28 4.92 -17.48
C LEU A 173 -7.57 4.76 -18.27
N MET A 174 -8.49 3.90 -17.82
CA MET A 174 -9.77 3.64 -18.47
C MET A 174 -10.77 4.80 -18.33
N LEU A 175 -10.67 5.60 -17.27
CA LEU A 175 -11.50 6.78 -17.07
C LEU A 175 -10.87 8.06 -17.63
N GLY A 176 -9.63 8.01 -18.13
CA GLY A 176 -8.94 9.17 -18.69
C GLY A 176 -8.57 10.20 -17.62
N HIS A 177 -8.30 9.71 -16.41
CA HIS A 177 -7.81 10.50 -15.28
C HIS A 177 -6.45 11.14 -15.59
N ARG A 178 -6.13 12.23 -14.89
CA ARG A 178 -4.92 13.02 -15.14
C ARG A 178 -4.15 13.20 -13.85
N GLY A 179 -2.84 12.98 -13.90
CA GLY A 179 -1.96 13.27 -12.76
C GLY A 179 -1.78 14.77 -12.51
N GLY A 180 -1.18 15.10 -11.36
CA GLY A 180 -0.85 16.48 -10.98
C GLY A 180 -2.04 17.33 -10.53
N MET A 181 -3.18 16.69 -10.23
CA MET A 181 -4.33 17.35 -9.60
C MET A 181 -4.20 17.30 -8.08
N SER A 182 -4.84 18.23 -7.38
CA SER A 182 -4.85 18.29 -5.91
C SER A 182 -6.26 18.51 -5.38
N GLY A 183 -6.44 18.36 -4.07
CA GLY A 183 -7.70 18.65 -3.39
C GLY A 183 -8.88 17.81 -3.89
N ALA A 184 -10.03 18.44 -4.08
CA ALA A 184 -11.30 17.77 -4.38
C ALA A 184 -11.31 17.05 -5.74
N ASP A 185 -10.63 17.60 -6.74
CA ASP A 185 -10.60 16.97 -8.07
C ASP A 185 -9.76 15.69 -8.07
N SER A 186 -8.63 15.69 -7.34
CA SER A 186 -7.85 14.47 -7.10
C SER A 186 -8.70 13.43 -6.37
N GLN A 187 -9.37 13.82 -5.27
CA GLN A 187 -10.26 12.92 -4.52
C GLN A 187 -11.37 12.31 -5.39
N ALA A 188 -11.99 13.08 -6.29
CA ALA A 188 -13.02 12.58 -7.18
C ALA A 188 -12.48 11.52 -8.15
N GLN A 189 -11.26 11.68 -8.67
CA GLN A 189 -10.61 10.69 -9.52
C GLN A 189 -10.26 9.42 -8.75
N GLU A 190 -9.75 9.57 -7.53
CA GLU A 190 -9.44 8.46 -6.65
C GLU A 190 -10.70 7.63 -6.31
N ILE A 191 -11.80 8.28 -5.94
CA ILE A 191 -13.09 7.61 -5.65
C ILE A 191 -13.60 6.86 -6.89
N ALA A 192 -13.48 7.45 -8.08
CA ALA A 192 -13.90 6.80 -9.31
C ALA A 192 -13.01 5.60 -9.68
N ALA A 193 -11.70 5.67 -9.43
CA ALA A 193 -10.78 4.55 -9.60
C ALA A 193 -11.01 3.43 -8.57
N ASP A 194 -11.30 3.77 -7.31
CA ASP A 194 -11.71 2.84 -6.27
C ASP A 194 -13.01 2.12 -6.63
N SER A 195 -13.99 2.85 -7.15
CA SER A 195 -15.25 2.29 -7.65
C SER A 195 -15.00 1.32 -8.82
N PHE A 196 -14.10 1.66 -9.73
CA PHE A 196 -13.72 0.78 -10.85
C PHE A 196 -13.07 -0.51 -10.34
N ALA A 197 -12.20 -0.42 -9.33
CA ALA A 197 -11.60 -1.58 -8.68
C ALA A 197 -12.65 -2.46 -7.96
N LEU A 198 -13.59 -1.84 -7.22
CA LEU A 198 -14.69 -2.58 -6.60
C LEU A 198 -15.63 -3.23 -7.61
N ASP A 199 -15.87 -2.60 -8.76
CA ASP A 199 -16.61 -3.21 -9.87
C ASP A 199 -15.93 -4.50 -10.35
N HIS A 200 -14.60 -4.54 -10.36
CA HIS A 200 -13.83 -5.74 -10.69
C HIS A 200 -14.04 -6.84 -9.65
N PHE A 201 -13.85 -6.55 -8.37
CA PHE A 201 -14.07 -7.52 -7.29
C PHE A 201 -15.53 -8.01 -7.22
N ALA A 202 -16.49 -7.13 -7.47
CA ALA A 202 -17.90 -7.50 -7.56
C ALA A 202 -18.19 -8.50 -8.70
N ARG A 203 -17.45 -8.41 -9.82
CA ARG A 203 -17.56 -9.38 -10.92
C ARG A 203 -16.92 -10.72 -10.58
N LEU A 204 -15.79 -10.70 -9.87
CA LEU A 204 -15.13 -11.92 -9.39
C LEU A 204 -15.91 -12.64 -8.29
N GLY A 205 -16.62 -11.88 -7.45
CA GLY A 205 -17.34 -12.43 -6.31
C GLY A 205 -16.44 -12.70 -5.11
N GLY A 206 -15.36 -11.95 -4.97
CA GLY A 206 -14.45 -12.00 -3.83
C GLY A 206 -14.28 -10.64 -3.17
N LEU A 207 -13.87 -10.64 -1.91
CA LEU A 207 -13.67 -9.43 -1.12
C LEU A 207 -12.22 -8.91 -1.26
N PRO A 208 -11.99 -7.61 -1.56
CA PRO A 208 -10.64 -7.06 -1.72
C PRO A 208 -9.94 -6.80 -0.39
N MET A 209 -9.81 -7.82 0.46
CA MET A 209 -9.34 -7.66 1.85
C MET A 209 -8.04 -6.88 1.97
N GLY A 210 -7.07 -7.17 1.11
CA GLY A 210 -5.75 -6.57 1.13
C GLY A 210 -5.74 -5.04 1.00
N VAL A 211 -6.77 -4.44 0.39
CA VAL A 211 -6.83 -2.98 0.23
C VAL A 211 -6.85 -2.27 1.58
N PHE A 212 -7.43 -2.87 2.62
CA PHE A 212 -7.52 -2.24 3.94
C PHE A 212 -6.16 -2.12 4.61
N TRP A 213 -5.28 -3.13 4.45
CA TRP A 213 -3.91 -3.07 4.93
C TRP A 213 -3.05 -2.11 4.09
N TYR A 214 -3.28 -2.07 2.77
CA TYR A 214 -2.62 -1.09 1.91
C TYR A 214 -3.01 0.34 2.30
N TYR A 215 -4.30 0.64 2.45
CA TYR A 215 -4.80 1.96 2.83
C TYR A 215 -4.33 2.40 4.21
N MET A 216 -4.27 1.48 5.16
CA MET A 216 -3.72 1.76 6.48
C MET A 216 -2.23 2.18 6.41
N ALA A 217 -1.43 1.55 5.55
CA ALA A 217 -0.04 1.95 5.33
C ALA A 217 0.06 3.25 4.50
N ALA A 218 -0.72 3.37 3.43
CA ALA A 218 -0.72 4.53 2.55
C ALA A 218 -1.23 5.80 3.25
N TRP A 219 -2.15 5.67 4.20
CA TRP A 219 -2.60 6.77 5.04
C TRP A 219 -1.47 7.41 5.86
N TRP A 220 -0.47 6.63 6.30
CA TRP A 220 0.71 7.22 6.97
C TRP A 220 1.62 7.97 6.00
N GLN A 221 1.79 7.47 4.78
CA GLN A 221 2.61 8.12 3.76
C GLN A 221 1.98 9.43 3.28
N ASP A 222 0.67 9.40 3.04
CA ASP A 222 -0.04 10.48 2.39
C ASP A 222 -1.42 10.75 3.03
N PRO A 223 -1.46 11.20 4.30
CA PRO A 223 -2.71 11.46 4.99
C PRO A 223 -3.40 12.70 4.44
N VAL A 224 -4.73 12.69 4.43
CA VAL A 224 -5.49 13.94 4.24
C VAL A 224 -5.37 14.80 5.50
N GLY A 225 -4.54 15.84 5.44
CA GLY A 225 -4.45 16.90 6.44
C GLY A 225 -4.50 18.29 5.80
N ARG A 226 -4.82 19.33 6.59
CA ARG A 226 -4.93 20.73 6.09
C ARG A 226 -3.72 21.21 5.28
N ASP A 227 -2.52 20.72 5.61
CA ASP A 227 -1.26 21.09 4.95
C ASP A 227 -0.78 20.09 3.88
N ALA A 228 -1.39 18.90 3.78
CA ALA A 228 -0.98 17.81 2.88
C ALA A 228 -1.76 17.75 1.55
N ARG A 229 -2.89 18.46 1.46
CA ARG A 229 -3.81 18.42 0.29
C ARG A 229 -3.18 18.85 -1.05
N ASP A 230 -2.12 19.65 -1.02
CA ASP A 230 -1.54 20.24 -2.23
C ASP A 230 -0.35 19.46 -2.81
N ALA A 231 0.25 18.52 -2.04
CA ALA A 231 1.39 17.71 -2.48
C ALA A 231 1.05 16.22 -2.66
N SER A 232 -0.11 15.79 -2.16
CA SER A 232 -0.61 14.42 -2.25
C SER A 232 -1.07 14.07 -3.68
N THR A 233 -0.66 12.90 -4.18
CA THR A 233 -1.09 12.41 -5.50
C THR A 233 -2.19 11.34 -5.41
N HIS A 234 -2.24 10.58 -4.31
CA HIS A 234 -3.27 9.54 -4.06
C HIS A 234 -3.71 9.56 -2.58
N PRO A 235 -4.33 10.65 -2.12
CA PRO A 235 -4.68 10.81 -0.72
C PRO A 235 -5.68 9.75 -0.26
N VAL A 236 -5.34 8.99 0.79
CA VAL A 236 -6.30 8.09 1.45
C VAL A 236 -7.16 8.93 2.40
N SER A 237 -8.36 9.26 1.96
CA SER A 237 -9.31 10.06 2.74
C SER A 237 -10.30 9.18 3.52
N PRO A 238 -10.85 9.68 4.64
CA PRO A 238 -12.00 9.06 5.29
C PRO A 238 -13.16 8.81 4.33
N GLU A 239 -13.43 9.74 3.42
CA GLU A 239 -14.50 9.60 2.42
C GLU A 239 -14.27 8.39 1.50
N ARG A 240 -13.06 8.20 0.98
CA ARG A 240 -12.72 7.01 0.16
C ARG A 240 -12.93 5.71 0.94
N ILE A 241 -12.44 5.64 2.18
CA ILE A 241 -12.58 4.45 3.03
C ILE A 241 -14.06 4.17 3.32
N SER A 242 -14.84 5.20 3.66
CA SER A 242 -16.27 5.09 3.90
C SER A 242 -17.03 4.59 2.68
N LEU A 243 -16.77 5.13 1.49
CA LEU A 243 -17.46 4.72 0.27
C LEU A 243 -17.15 3.26 -0.12
N LEU A 244 -15.91 2.80 0.10
CA LEU A 244 -15.57 1.38 -0.06
C LEU A 244 -16.38 0.51 0.91
N ALA A 245 -16.41 0.91 2.18
CA ALA A 245 -17.10 0.20 3.24
C ALA A 245 -18.61 0.11 3.02
N GLU A 246 -19.24 1.23 2.66
CA GLU A 246 -20.67 1.32 2.32
C GLU A 246 -21.00 0.38 1.16
N ARG A 247 -20.20 0.42 0.08
CA ARG A 247 -20.44 -0.41 -1.10
C ARG A 247 -20.38 -1.91 -0.79
N ILE A 248 -19.45 -2.34 0.07
CA ILE A 248 -19.34 -3.73 0.52
C ILE A 248 -20.52 -4.10 1.44
N THR A 249 -20.89 -3.20 2.35
CA THR A 249 -21.95 -3.44 3.34
C THR A 249 -23.34 -3.49 2.71
N ASP A 250 -23.59 -2.65 1.70
CA ASP A 250 -24.89 -2.56 1.02
C ASP A 250 -25.12 -3.69 0.02
N ASN A 251 -24.06 -4.30 -0.50
CA ASN A 251 -24.16 -5.40 -1.45
C ASN A 251 -23.12 -6.50 -1.19
N PRO A 252 -23.14 -7.16 -0.01
CA PRO A 252 -22.11 -8.11 0.37
C PRO A 252 -22.07 -9.33 -0.54
N MET A 253 -23.22 -9.74 -1.10
CA MET A 253 -23.29 -10.88 -2.02
C MET A 253 -22.51 -10.64 -3.32
N ALA A 254 -22.37 -9.38 -3.77
CA ALA A 254 -21.52 -9.07 -4.91
C ALA A 254 -20.04 -9.39 -4.64
N PHE A 255 -19.62 -9.41 -3.37
CA PHE A 255 -18.24 -9.66 -2.96
C PHE A 255 -18.03 -11.07 -2.37
N SER A 256 -19.02 -11.95 -2.48
CA SER A 256 -18.95 -13.32 -1.93
C SER A 256 -19.48 -14.41 -2.87
N HIS A 257 -20.10 -14.08 -4.00
CA HIS A 257 -20.71 -15.08 -4.88
C HIS A 257 -19.72 -16.06 -5.54
N GLY A 258 -18.43 -15.73 -5.54
CA GLY A 258 -17.35 -16.60 -6.03
C GLY A 258 -16.85 -17.61 -4.99
N GLU A 259 -17.29 -17.50 -3.74
CA GLU A 259 -16.82 -18.32 -2.63
C GLU A 259 -17.56 -19.66 -2.52
N LEU A 260 -16.98 -20.61 -1.76
CA LEU A 260 -17.59 -21.93 -1.54
C LEU A 260 -18.93 -21.87 -0.78
N ASP A 261 -19.06 -20.90 0.14
CA ASP A 261 -20.29 -20.63 0.89
C ASP A 261 -20.64 -19.13 0.81
N PRO A 262 -21.29 -18.70 -0.29
CA PRO A 262 -21.53 -17.29 -0.55
C PRO A 262 -22.35 -16.56 0.51
N GLU A 263 -23.28 -17.24 1.18
CA GLU A 263 -24.12 -16.63 2.22
C GLU A 263 -23.31 -16.36 3.49
N ARG A 264 -22.49 -17.33 3.91
CA ARG A 264 -21.57 -17.14 5.05
C ARG A 264 -20.58 -16.02 4.77
N GLU A 265 -19.98 -16.03 3.58
CA GLU A 265 -18.99 -15.04 3.17
C GLU A 265 -19.61 -13.64 2.95
N ALA A 266 -20.87 -13.55 2.52
CA ALA A 266 -21.60 -12.28 2.51
C ALA A 266 -21.73 -11.70 3.92
N GLY A 267 -22.01 -12.56 4.92
CA GLY A 267 -22.03 -12.15 6.32
C GLY A 267 -20.69 -11.58 6.80
N LEU A 268 -19.58 -12.22 6.41
CA LEU A 268 -18.23 -11.74 6.71
C LEU A 268 -17.92 -10.43 5.99
N ALA A 269 -18.22 -10.32 4.69
CA ALA A 269 -18.06 -9.11 3.90
C ALA A 269 -18.79 -7.92 4.53
N ALA A 270 -20.05 -8.09 4.94
CA ALA A 270 -20.80 -7.05 5.62
C ALA A 270 -20.17 -6.65 6.97
N GLY A 271 -19.70 -7.63 7.75
CA GLY A 271 -18.99 -7.37 9.02
C GLY A 271 -17.69 -6.59 8.83
N ILE A 272 -16.93 -6.93 7.79
CA ILE A 272 -15.69 -6.24 7.42
C ILE A 272 -16.00 -4.82 6.92
N GLY A 273 -17.01 -4.67 6.06
CA GLY A 273 -17.47 -3.35 5.62
C GLY A 273 -17.83 -2.45 6.80
N ALA A 274 -18.59 -2.95 7.77
CA ALA A 274 -18.92 -2.19 8.98
C ALA A 274 -17.69 -1.85 9.83
N MET A 275 -16.70 -2.74 9.95
CA MET A 275 -15.44 -2.46 10.64
C MET A 275 -14.64 -1.36 9.95
N VAL A 276 -14.57 -1.39 8.62
CA VAL A 276 -13.85 -0.40 7.81
C VAL A 276 -14.54 0.96 7.88
N ALA A 277 -15.88 1.00 7.90
CA ALA A 277 -16.63 2.25 8.13
C ALA A 277 -16.28 2.89 9.48
N ASN A 278 -16.17 2.09 10.55
CA ASN A 278 -15.73 2.60 11.85
C ASN A 278 -14.29 3.14 11.81
N LEU A 279 -13.40 2.47 11.08
CA LEU A 279 -12.03 2.96 10.88
C LEU A 279 -12.02 4.30 10.13
N ALA A 280 -12.86 4.47 9.10
CA ALA A 280 -12.98 5.73 8.38
C ALA A 280 -13.38 6.88 9.31
N MET A 281 -14.36 6.65 10.19
CA MET A 281 -14.78 7.63 11.19
C MET A 281 -13.66 7.98 12.17
N LEU A 282 -12.86 7.00 12.59
CA LEU A 282 -11.72 7.25 13.47
C LEU A 282 -10.66 8.10 12.76
N ILE A 283 -10.32 7.78 11.52
CA ILE A 283 -9.30 8.48 10.74
C ILE A 283 -9.69 9.94 10.43
N ASP A 284 -10.99 10.25 10.36
CA ASP A 284 -11.49 11.63 10.17
C ASP A 284 -11.28 12.53 11.40
N ASP A 285 -11.00 11.94 12.57
CA ASP A 285 -10.70 12.72 13.76
C ASP A 285 -9.31 13.35 13.65
N ASP A 286 -9.22 14.70 13.62
CA ASP A 286 -7.97 15.48 13.67
C ASP A 286 -7.05 15.02 14.83
N GLY A 287 -7.63 14.43 15.89
CA GLY A 287 -6.94 13.79 16.99
C GLY A 287 -6.08 12.59 16.58
N MET A 288 -6.43 11.84 15.54
CA MET A 288 -5.64 10.69 15.11
C MET A 288 -4.29 11.11 14.55
N LEU A 289 -4.22 12.09 13.66
CA LEU A 289 -2.94 12.54 13.10
C LEU A 289 -2.07 13.32 14.09
N SER A 290 -2.67 13.87 15.15
CA SER A 290 -1.96 14.70 16.14
C SER A 290 -1.58 13.96 17.43
N LEU A 291 -2.45 13.09 17.95
CA LEU A 291 -2.26 12.38 19.20
C LEU A 291 -1.73 10.95 19.00
N MET A 292 -2.13 10.26 17.93
CA MET A 292 -1.70 8.88 17.71
C MET A 292 -0.18 8.76 17.57
N PRO A 293 0.54 9.64 16.85
CA PRO A 293 2.00 9.64 16.84
C PRO A 293 2.64 9.65 18.24
N ILE A 294 2.11 10.47 19.14
CA ILE A 294 2.61 10.59 20.52
C ILE A 294 2.40 9.28 21.29
N VAL A 295 1.24 8.64 21.10
CA VAL A 295 0.93 7.35 21.72
C VAL A 295 1.81 6.24 21.15
N LEU A 296 1.93 6.18 19.82
CA LEU A 296 2.76 5.19 19.12
C LEU A 296 4.23 5.30 19.52
N GLU A 297 4.79 6.51 19.56
CA GLU A 297 6.18 6.73 19.97
C GLU A 297 6.41 6.39 21.45
N ARG A 298 5.43 6.67 22.32
CA ARG A 298 5.51 6.34 23.75
C ARG A 298 5.45 4.82 23.98
N ASP A 299 4.48 4.15 23.37
CA ASP A 299 4.19 2.74 23.65
C ASP A 299 5.11 1.82 22.85
N TRP A 300 5.43 2.21 21.61
CA TRP A 300 6.24 1.47 20.65
C TRP A 300 7.31 2.34 19.97
N PRO A 301 8.25 2.92 20.74
CA PRO A 301 9.40 3.61 20.14
C PRO A 301 10.19 2.66 19.23
N ALA A 302 10.87 3.20 18.22
CA ALA A 302 11.64 2.41 17.25
C ALA A 302 12.61 1.40 17.89
N SER A 303 13.15 1.71 19.07
CA SER A 303 14.04 0.83 19.84
C SER A 303 13.37 -0.45 20.37
N ARG A 304 12.03 -0.52 20.41
CA ARG A 304 11.27 -1.68 20.90
C ARG A 304 10.78 -2.61 19.79
N LEU A 305 10.82 -2.19 18.52
CA LEU A 305 10.26 -2.95 17.39
C LEU A 305 10.83 -4.36 17.30
N ALA A 306 12.15 -4.49 17.47
CA ALA A 306 12.88 -5.77 17.45
C ALA A 306 12.42 -6.80 18.51
N THR A 307 11.66 -6.36 19.51
CA THR A 307 11.16 -7.22 20.61
C THR A 307 9.63 -7.19 20.70
N ALA A 308 8.95 -6.52 19.76
CA ALA A 308 7.51 -6.32 19.83
C ALA A 308 6.71 -7.61 19.61
N CYS A 309 7.23 -8.50 18.77
CA CYS A 309 6.64 -9.81 18.54
C CYS A 309 7.74 -10.84 18.24
N PRO A 310 8.30 -11.49 19.28
CA PRO A 310 9.46 -12.38 19.13
C PRO A 310 9.14 -13.62 18.28
N THR A 311 10.19 -14.20 17.70
CA THR A 311 10.14 -15.42 16.88
C THR A 311 10.19 -16.72 17.69
N GLU A 312 10.50 -16.64 18.99
CA GLU A 312 10.64 -17.78 19.93
C GLU A 312 9.49 -17.87 20.94
#